data_AF-A0A916CWA3-F1
#
_entry.id   AF-A0A916CWA3-F1
#
_cell.length_a   1.000
_cell.length_b   1.000
_cell.length_c   1.000
_cell.angle_alpha   90.00
_cell.angle_beta   90.00
_cell.angle_gamma   90.00
#
_symmetry.space_group_name_H-M   'P 1'
#
loop_
_entity.id
_entity.type
_entity.pdbx_description
1 polymer ?
#
loop_
_entity_poly.entity_id
_entity_poly.type
_entity_poly.pdbx_seq_one_letter_code
_entity_poly.pdbx_strand_id
1 'polypeptide(L)'
;MNRLKVVALAMLLPAASVGAGVPTYRVEFLGAGWNATGLNERGDACGTISPDGTSMLAGVSFNGQPFQLLPLPPGMQTSRAHDINDAGVIVGSVCPNQYVVTQPTAAVWRPAAAGGYDVEVLGGLPSDPYSAAYAVNNVGDIVGGSGFWGWNLSTGVLFTASGPLPLPAGFMGGDINDQRVVLTGPQLLDLDTGQIVEIPLPPGNWQGFVGAALNNQNDFCGYVAGYSGCSTFPMRYRQAAGWDYLGGCATTTSGTAINDRGDALLYYYSTTSGVHFIDEGFFALGSLIDPSQGAWYVQYGGANGINNARQIIAAARQGASGPIGAIRLTPILPPPTCDPDVNCDGGVNGFDIEATEQAVNGYFSNFCQASADLNNDGAENGFDIETEELRVNGAPC
;
A
#
# COMPACT_ATOMS: atom_id res chain seq x y z
N MET A 1 4.21 -25.91 -60.21
CA MET A 1 3.10 -25.25 -59.48
C MET A 1 3.57 -25.01 -58.04
N ASN A 2 4.19 -23.85 -57.76
CA ASN A 2 4.63 -23.47 -56.41
C ASN A 2 3.62 -22.49 -55.82
N ARG A 3 2.93 -22.88 -54.75
CA ARG A 3 2.02 -22.00 -54.01
C ARG A 3 2.80 -21.19 -52.98
N LEU A 4 2.88 -19.88 -53.21
CA LEU A 4 3.39 -18.89 -52.27
C LEU A 4 2.42 -18.83 -51.07
N LYS A 5 2.87 -19.19 -49.87
CA LYS A 5 2.12 -18.98 -48.63
C LYS A 5 2.40 -17.55 -48.15
N VAL A 6 1.40 -16.67 -48.29
CA VAL A 6 1.42 -15.34 -47.68
C VAL A 6 1.12 -15.52 -46.19
N VAL A 7 2.12 -15.29 -45.34
CA VAL A 7 1.95 -15.20 -43.88
C VAL A 7 1.58 -13.76 -43.58
N ALA A 8 0.30 -13.53 -43.22
CA ALA A 8 -0.15 -12.23 -42.75
C ALA A 8 0.38 -12.03 -41.31
N LEU A 9 1.34 -11.12 -41.16
CA LEU A 9 1.84 -10.70 -39.86
C LEU A 9 0.81 -9.70 -39.29
N ALA A 10 -0.04 -10.16 -38.38
CA ALA A 10 -0.94 -9.28 -37.65
C ALA A 10 -0.10 -8.41 -36.70
N MET A 11 0.03 -7.12 -37.02
CA MET A 11 0.56 -6.14 -36.09
C MET A 11 -0.51 -5.88 -35.03
N LEU A 12 -0.36 -6.50 -33.86
CA LEU A 12 -1.08 -6.11 -32.66
C LEU A 12 -0.57 -4.73 -32.25
N LEU A 13 -1.33 -3.69 -32.56
CA LEU A 13 -1.12 -2.38 -31.97
C LEU A 13 -1.51 -2.48 -30.49
N PRO A 14 -0.65 -2.07 -29.54
CA PRO A 14 -1.04 -2.01 -28.14
C PRO A 14 -2.22 -1.04 -28.02
N ALA A 15 -3.29 -1.49 -27.38
CA ALA A 15 -4.40 -0.60 -27.01
C ALA A 15 -3.82 0.52 -26.15
N ALA A 16 -3.99 1.77 -26.58
CA ALA A 16 -3.65 2.91 -25.75
C ALA A 16 -4.62 2.89 -24.56
N SER A 17 -4.13 2.58 -23.37
CA SER A 17 -4.91 2.73 -22.15
C SER A 17 -5.26 4.20 -22.00
N VAL A 18 -6.55 4.53 -21.95
CA VAL A 18 -7.01 5.86 -21.54
C VAL A 18 -6.41 6.11 -20.16
N GLY A 19 -5.45 7.04 -20.08
CA GLY A 19 -4.77 7.34 -18.83
C GLY A 19 -5.81 7.75 -17.79
N ALA A 20 -5.91 6.98 -16.71
CA ALA A 20 -6.80 7.33 -15.61
C ALA A 20 -6.43 8.74 -15.13
N GLY A 21 -7.42 9.61 -14.99
CA GLY A 21 -7.19 10.96 -14.47
C GLY A 21 -6.60 10.91 -13.06
N VAL A 22 -5.89 11.98 -12.68
CA VAL A 22 -5.39 12.15 -11.30
C VAL A 22 -6.58 12.08 -10.33
N PRO A 23 -6.58 11.15 -9.36
CA PRO A 23 -7.71 10.99 -8.46
C PRO A 23 -7.87 12.19 -7.51
N THR A 24 -9.11 12.55 -7.21
CA THR A 24 -9.46 13.36 -6.04
C THR A 24 -9.86 12.45 -4.88
N TYR A 25 -9.76 12.92 -3.64
CA TYR A 25 -9.92 12.08 -2.45
C TYR A 25 -10.96 12.59 -1.47
N ARG A 26 -11.74 11.66 -0.92
CA ARG A 26 -12.51 11.87 0.31
C ARG A 26 -11.66 11.51 1.53
N VAL A 27 -11.95 12.13 2.67
CA VAL A 27 -11.18 11.94 3.90
C VAL A 27 -12.01 11.24 4.96
N GLU A 28 -11.47 10.16 5.52
CA GLU A 28 -12.02 9.44 6.66
C GLU A 28 -11.09 9.62 7.86
N PHE A 29 -11.58 10.26 8.93
CA PHE A 29 -10.77 10.50 10.14
C PHE A 29 -10.78 9.29 11.06
N LEU A 30 -9.63 8.61 11.18
CA LEU A 30 -9.49 7.35 11.90
C LEU A 30 -9.23 7.56 13.40
N GLY A 31 -8.87 8.78 13.81
CA GLY A 31 -8.78 9.16 15.22
C GLY A 31 -7.58 10.06 15.55
N ALA A 32 -7.78 10.95 16.52
CA ALA A 32 -6.75 11.86 17.00
C ALA A 32 -5.61 11.11 17.73
N GLY A 33 -4.38 11.58 17.56
CA GLY A 33 -3.19 11.02 18.22
C GLY A 33 -2.68 9.69 17.63
N TRP A 34 -3.42 9.09 16.69
CA TRP A 34 -3.03 7.87 16.01
C TRP A 34 -2.01 8.14 14.90
N ASN A 35 -1.07 7.22 14.76
CA ASN A 35 -0.17 7.09 13.62
C ASN A 35 -0.43 5.74 12.95
N ALA A 36 -1.06 5.76 11.78
CA ALA A 36 -1.30 4.55 10.97
C ALA A 36 -0.01 4.17 10.23
N THR A 37 0.38 2.91 10.23
CA THR A 37 1.65 2.42 9.69
C THR A 37 1.50 1.40 8.57
N GLY A 38 0.42 0.62 8.55
CA GLY A 38 0.14 -0.41 7.54
C GLY A 38 -1.29 -0.33 7.05
N LEU A 39 -1.51 -0.71 5.80
CA LEU A 39 -2.79 -0.67 5.09
C LEU A 39 -2.88 -1.90 4.17
N ASN A 40 -3.97 -2.64 4.26
CA ASN A 40 -4.22 -3.79 3.38
C ASN A 40 -5.16 -3.45 2.19
N GLU A 41 -5.44 -4.42 1.33
CA GLU A 41 -6.26 -4.23 0.12
C GLU A 41 -7.75 -4.03 0.42
N ARG A 42 -8.21 -4.40 1.61
CA ARG A 42 -9.57 -4.08 2.08
C ARG A 42 -9.71 -2.65 2.61
N GLY A 43 -8.60 -1.93 2.75
CA GLY A 43 -8.56 -0.61 3.35
C GLY A 43 -8.67 -0.63 4.87
N ASP A 44 -8.36 -1.76 5.51
CA ASP A 44 -8.12 -1.85 6.95
C ASP A 44 -6.71 -1.31 7.25
N ALA A 45 -6.56 -0.56 8.33
CA ALA A 45 -5.29 0.05 8.70
C ALA A 45 -4.86 -0.38 10.10
N CYS A 46 -3.58 -0.67 10.29
CA CYS A 46 -2.99 -0.83 11.62
C CYS A 46 -2.16 0.41 11.99
N GLY A 47 -1.92 0.59 13.28
CA GLY A 47 -1.17 1.74 13.75
C GLY A 47 -0.92 1.75 15.24
N THR A 48 -0.44 2.89 15.73
CA THR A 48 -0.08 3.08 17.13
C THR A 48 -0.53 4.45 17.63
N ILE A 49 -0.96 4.51 18.88
CA ILE A 49 -1.26 5.76 19.61
C ILE A 49 -0.34 5.88 20.83
N SER A 50 -0.10 7.11 21.27
CA SER A 50 0.48 7.38 22.60
C SER A 50 -0.46 8.24 23.44
N PRO A 51 -1.39 7.63 24.21
CA PRO A 51 -2.44 8.38 24.91
C PRO A 51 -1.91 9.32 26.00
N ASP A 52 -0.81 8.95 26.65
CA ASP A 52 -0.16 9.69 27.73
C ASP A 52 1.16 10.35 27.28
N GLY A 53 1.51 10.22 25.99
CA GLY A 53 2.77 10.69 25.41
C GLY A 53 4.00 9.81 25.69
N THR A 54 3.85 8.71 26.44
CA THR A 54 4.95 7.81 26.81
C THR A 54 4.69 6.35 26.45
N SER A 55 3.49 5.87 26.70
CA SER A 55 3.05 4.50 26.47
C SER A 55 2.50 4.40 25.06
N MET A 56 3.07 3.51 24.24
CA MET A 56 2.54 3.21 22.91
C MET A 56 1.58 2.04 22.99
N LEU A 57 0.45 2.15 22.27
CA LEU A 57 -0.52 1.07 22.14
C LEU A 57 -0.87 0.85 20.67
N ALA A 58 -0.82 -0.40 20.23
CA ALA A 58 -1.20 -0.84 18.90
C ALA A 58 -2.73 -0.81 18.74
N GLY A 59 -3.17 -0.56 17.52
CA GLY A 59 -4.59 -0.56 17.16
C GLY A 59 -4.84 -0.89 15.71
N VAL A 60 -6.12 -1.10 15.39
CA VAL A 60 -6.62 -1.35 14.05
C VAL A 60 -7.86 -0.51 13.76
N SER A 61 -7.95 -0.01 12.54
CA SER A 61 -9.11 0.65 11.95
C SER A 61 -9.65 -0.26 10.84
N PHE A 62 -10.96 -0.51 10.86
CA PHE A 62 -11.63 -1.32 9.85
C PHE A 62 -12.40 -0.44 8.90
N ASN A 63 -12.11 -0.57 7.61
CA ASN A 63 -12.80 0.17 6.54
C ASN A 63 -13.09 1.66 6.87
N GLY A 64 -12.08 2.41 7.31
CA GLY A 64 -12.20 3.85 7.57
C GLY A 64 -12.90 4.21 8.89
N GLN A 65 -13.29 3.24 9.71
CA GLN A 65 -13.82 3.49 11.06
C GLN A 65 -12.73 3.93 12.03
N PRO A 66 -13.08 4.57 13.16
CA PRO A 66 -12.10 4.92 14.17
C PRO A 66 -11.30 3.73 14.68
N PHE A 67 -10.02 3.96 15.03
CA PHE A 67 -9.14 2.94 15.58
C PHE A 67 -9.68 2.31 16.87
N GLN A 68 -9.50 1.00 16.96
CA GLN A 68 -9.74 0.18 18.15
C GLN A 68 -8.41 -0.34 18.67
N LEU A 69 -8.24 -0.38 19.99
CA LEU A 69 -7.03 -0.91 20.62
C LEU A 69 -6.94 -2.43 20.42
N LEU A 70 -5.75 -2.91 20.09
CA LEU A 70 -5.43 -4.33 20.08
C LEU A 70 -5.13 -4.82 21.50
N PRO A 71 -5.48 -6.07 21.85
CA PRO A 71 -5.20 -6.61 23.17
C PRO A 71 -3.70 -6.76 23.41
N LEU A 72 -3.31 -6.65 24.69
CA LEU A 72 -1.95 -6.92 25.15
C LEU A 72 -1.82 -8.35 25.68
N PRO A 73 -0.71 -9.05 25.41
CA PRO A 73 -0.42 -10.32 26.07
C PRO A 73 -0.31 -10.15 27.60
N PRO A 74 -0.54 -11.21 28.39
CA PRO A 74 -0.34 -11.17 29.84
C PRO A 74 1.06 -10.67 30.22
N GLY A 75 1.11 -9.64 31.07
CA GLY A 75 2.37 -9.04 31.55
C GLY A 75 2.96 -7.94 30.63
N MET A 76 2.39 -7.72 29.45
CA MET A 76 2.79 -6.62 28.56
C MET A 76 2.03 -5.33 28.91
N GLN A 77 2.70 -4.17 28.75
CA GLN A 77 2.15 -2.85 29.06
C GLN A 77 2.05 -1.93 27.84
N THR A 78 2.90 -2.13 26.83
CA THR A 78 2.90 -1.35 25.60
C THR A 78 2.98 -2.23 24.38
N SER A 79 2.51 -1.70 23.25
CA SER A 79 2.52 -2.36 21.95
C SER A 79 2.66 -1.36 20.81
N ARG A 80 3.10 -1.87 19.67
CA ARG A 80 3.21 -1.13 18.41
C ARG A 80 2.85 -2.07 17.27
N ALA A 81 1.91 -1.67 16.41
CA ALA A 81 1.68 -2.35 15.13
C ALA A 81 2.62 -1.75 14.08
N HIS A 82 3.12 -2.60 13.19
CA HIS A 82 3.95 -2.22 12.07
C HIS A 82 3.20 -2.42 10.76
N ASP A 83 2.62 -3.60 10.54
CA ASP A 83 2.03 -3.98 9.26
C ASP A 83 0.79 -4.88 9.41
N ILE A 84 -0.03 -4.98 8.35
CA ILE A 84 -1.28 -5.73 8.28
C ILE A 84 -1.48 -6.32 6.87
N ASN A 85 -1.82 -7.61 6.79
CA ASN A 85 -2.16 -8.26 5.51
C ASN A 85 -3.67 -8.25 5.21
N ASP A 86 -4.06 -8.73 4.03
CA ASP A 86 -5.44 -9.19 3.78
C ASP A 86 -5.71 -10.39 4.70
N ALA A 87 -6.87 -11.00 4.90
CA ALA A 87 -7.15 -11.74 6.16
C ALA A 87 -7.01 -10.96 7.50
N GLY A 88 -6.27 -9.84 7.59
CA GLY A 88 -6.25 -8.95 8.76
C GLY A 88 -5.32 -9.40 9.90
N VAL A 89 -4.30 -10.21 9.62
CA VAL A 89 -3.22 -10.49 10.56
C VAL A 89 -2.35 -9.25 10.68
N ILE A 90 -2.10 -8.82 11.92
CA ILE A 90 -1.29 -7.63 12.22
C ILE A 90 -0.02 -8.08 12.90
N VAL A 91 1.12 -7.50 12.52
CA VAL A 91 2.41 -7.79 13.16
C VAL A 91 3.00 -6.56 13.80
N GLY A 92 3.84 -6.79 14.80
CA GLY A 92 4.49 -5.71 15.48
C GLY A 92 5.35 -6.11 16.66
N SER A 93 5.29 -5.31 17.72
CA SER A 93 6.05 -5.51 18.95
C SER A 93 5.22 -5.24 20.19
N VAL A 94 5.57 -5.90 21.28
CA VAL A 94 5.05 -5.67 22.64
C VAL A 94 6.21 -5.48 23.61
N CYS A 95 5.93 -4.94 24.80
CA CYS A 95 6.94 -4.77 25.83
C CYS A 95 6.32 -4.82 27.24
N PRO A 96 6.98 -5.45 28.24
CA PRO A 96 6.51 -5.48 29.62
C PRO A 96 6.63 -4.15 30.36
N ASN A 97 7.20 -3.12 29.72
CA ASN A 97 7.35 -1.77 30.27
C ASN A 97 6.88 -0.71 29.26
N GLN A 98 7.14 0.57 29.55
CA GLN A 98 6.64 1.70 28.77
C GLN A 98 7.34 1.92 27.42
N TYR A 99 8.46 1.23 27.14
CA TYR A 99 9.34 1.58 26.02
C TYR A 99 9.45 0.47 24.95
N VAL A 100 8.33 0.13 24.30
CA VAL A 100 8.34 -0.83 23.18
C VAL A 100 9.35 -0.50 22.09
N VAL A 101 9.72 0.77 21.90
CA VAL A 101 10.73 1.19 20.91
C VAL A 101 12.15 0.74 21.28
N THR A 102 12.50 0.65 22.57
CA THR A 102 13.88 0.34 23.02
C THR A 102 14.03 -1.08 23.55
N GLN A 103 12.92 -1.74 23.90
CA GLN A 103 12.89 -3.11 24.42
C GLN A 103 11.75 -3.93 23.78
N PRO A 104 11.66 -4.00 22.44
CA PRO A 104 10.58 -4.71 21.76
C PRO A 104 10.74 -6.22 21.93
N THR A 105 9.60 -6.91 21.97
CA THR A 105 9.50 -8.34 21.68
C THR A 105 8.48 -8.53 20.57
N ALA A 106 8.85 -9.26 19.52
CA ALA A 106 8.00 -9.47 18.36
C ALA A 106 6.66 -10.11 18.76
N ALA A 107 5.58 -9.62 18.15
CA ALA A 107 4.23 -10.09 18.38
C ALA A 107 3.41 -10.08 17.10
N VAL A 108 2.35 -10.88 17.11
CA VAL A 108 1.36 -10.97 16.05
C VAL A 108 -0.04 -11.02 16.66
N TRP A 109 -0.97 -10.28 16.06
CA TRP A 109 -2.38 -10.30 16.38
C TRP A 109 -3.14 -10.96 15.23
N ARG A 110 -3.90 -12.00 15.54
CA ARG A 110 -4.73 -12.72 14.56
C ARG A 110 -6.21 -12.53 14.87
N PRO A 111 -7.07 -12.30 13.87
CA PRO A 111 -8.51 -12.24 14.09
C PRO A 111 -9.02 -13.50 14.80
N ALA A 112 -9.75 -13.30 15.91
CA ALA A 112 -10.33 -14.40 16.67
C ALA A 112 -11.69 -14.81 16.11
N ALA A 113 -12.04 -16.10 16.17
CA ALA A 113 -13.32 -16.61 15.65
C ALA A 113 -14.56 -16.00 16.34
N ALA A 114 -14.41 -15.56 17.60
CA ALA A 114 -15.47 -14.89 18.36
C ALA A 114 -15.55 -13.36 18.11
N GLY A 115 -14.73 -12.84 17.17
CA GLY A 115 -14.50 -11.41 17.00
C GLY A 115 -13.34 -10.89 17.86
N GLY A 116 -12.76 -9.76 17.47
CA GLY A 116 -11.55 -9.22 18.10
C GLY A 116 -10.27 -9.92 17.63
N TYR A 117 -9.25 -9.94 18.48
CA TYR A 117 -7.93 -10.48 18.16
C TYR A 117 -7.37 -11.36 19.27
N ASP A 118 -6.70 -12.44 18.89
CA ASP A 118 -5.78 -13.18 19.74
C ASP A 118 -4.36 -12.66 19.50
N VAL A 119 -3.55 -12.57 20.56
CA VAL A 119 -2.17 -12.09 20.47
C VAL A 119 -1.17 -13.18 20.88
N GLU A 120 -0.13 -13.34 20.08
CA GLU A 120 0.97 -14.27 20.30
C GLU A 120 2.30 -13.51 20.36
N VAL A 121 3.14 -13.86 21.33
CA VAL A 121 4.52 -13.37 21.43
C VAL A 121 5.43 -14.33 20.67
N LEU A 122 6.08 -13.84 19.61
CA LEU A 122 6.92 -14.64 18.71
C LEU A 122 8.33 -14.89 19.27
N GLY A 123 8.78 -14.08 20.22
CA GLY A 123 10.12 -14.16 20.80
C GLY A 123 11.20 -13.65 19.84
N GLY A 124 12.48 -13.87 20.20
CA GLY A 124 13.65 -13.51 19.40
C GLY A 124 14.56 -14.71 19.17
N LEU A 125 15.64 -14.53 18.42
CA LEU A 125 16.64 -15.58 18.24
C LEU A 125 17.24 -16.00 19.59
N PRO A 126 17.77 -17.23 19.73
CA PRO A 126 18.45 -17.65 20.95
C PRO A 126 19.54 -16.65 21.36
N SER A 127 19.48 -16.17 22.60
CA SER A 127 20.40 -15.16 23.19
C SER A 127 20.15 -13.70 22.80
N ASP A 128 19.21 -13.42 21.90
CA ASP A 128 18.78 -12.05 21.61
C ASP A 128 17.66 -11.63 22.58
N PRO A 129 17.88 -10.63 23.45
CA PRO A 129 16.88 -10.17 24.40
C PRO A 129 15.72 -9.40 23.74
N TYR A 130 15.89 -8.93 22.50
CA TYR A 130 14.92 -8.11 21.80
C TYR A 130 14.62 -8.62 20.39
N SER A 131 13.39 -8.36 19.94
CA SER A 131 12.92 -8.68 18.59
C SER A 131 11.74 -7.81 18.19
N ALA A 132 11.50 -7.67 16.90
CA ALA A 132 10.34 -6.98 16.35
C ALA A 132 9.92 -7.67 15.04
N ALA A 133 8.61 -7.81 14.81
CA ALA A 133 8.07 -8.18 13.51
C ALA A 133 7.71 -6.91 12.74
N TYR A 134 8.21 -6.77 11.52
CA TYR A 134 8.09 -5.56 10.72
C TYR A 134 7.07 -5.67 9.59
N ALA A 135 6.98 -6.84 8.95
CA ALA A 135 6.11 -7.04 7.79
C ALA A 135 5.49 -8.44 7.75
N VAL A 136 4.34 -8.54 7.11
CA VAL A 136 3.56 -9.78 6.93
C VAL A 136 2.92 -9.84 5.55
N ASN A 137 3.06 -10.97 4.86
CA ASN A 137 2.40 -11.19 3.55
C ASN A 137 1.07 -11.94 3.69
N ASN A 138 0.34 -12.08 2.57
CA ASN A 138 -0.96 -12.77 2.52
C ASN A 138 -0.85 -14.29 2.64
N VAL A 139 0.34 -14.88 2.47
CA VAL A 139 0.57 -16.31 2.73
C VAL A 139 0.91 -16.62 4.19
N GLY A 140 1.08 -15.57 5.02
CA GLY A 140 1.27 -15.66 6.47
C GLY A 140 2.72 -15.75 6.93
N ASP A 141 3.69 -15.52 6.04
CA ASP A 141 5.08 -15.33 6.45
C ASP A 141 5.24 -13.99 7.16
N ILE A 142 6.06 -13.98 8.22
CA ILE A 142 6.32 -12.78 9.02
C ILE A 142 7.83 -12.59 9.09
N VAL A 143 8.30 -11.39 8.71
CA VAL A 143 9.71 -11.02 8.81
C VAL A 143 9.94 -9.88 9.79
N GLY A 144 11.16 -9.78 10.29
CA GLY A 144 11.58 -8.65 11.09
C GLY A 144 13.01 -8.80 11.57
N GLY A 145 13.29 -8.33 12.80
CA GLY A 145 14.64 -8.34 13.38
C GLY A 145 14.71 -8.93 14.78
N SER A 146 15.93 -9.30 15.18
CA SER A 146 16.32 -9.63 16.56
C SER A 146 17.72 -9.10 16.86
N GLY A 147 18.03 -8.87 18.13
CA GLY A 147 19.37 -8.44 18.54
C GLY A 147 19.48 -8.03 20.01
N PHE A 148 20.70 -7.62 20.37
CA PHE A 148 21.03 -7.18 21.72
C PHE A 148 20.55 -5.77 22.07
N TRP A 149 20.39 -4.89 21.08
CA TRP A 149 19.91 -3.52 21.29
C TRP A 149 18.54 -3.35 20.65
N GLY A 150 17.50 -3.13 21.45
CA GLY A 150 16.12 -3.12 20.93
C GLY A 150 15.80 -2.00 19.93
N TRP A 151 16.56 -0.91 19.95
CA TRP A 151 16.45 0.19 18.98
C TRP A 151 17.33 -0.01 17.72
N ASN A 152 18.13 -1.07 17.68
CA ASN A 152 19.01 -1.42 16.57
C ASN A 152 19.18 -2.96 16.53
N LEU A 153 18.13 -3.63 16.08
CA LEU A 153 18.17 -5.07 15.85
C LEU A 153 19.20 -5.35 14.76
N SER A 154 20.02 -6.39 14.95
CA SER A 154 21.23 -6.63 14.14
C SER A 154 21.11 -7.83 13.21
N THR A 155 20.05 -8.62 13.37
CA THR A 155 19.86 -9.88 12.65
C THR A 155 18.43 -9.93 12.12
N GLY A 156 18.26 -10.09 10.80
CA GLY A 156 16.93 -10.33 10.25
C GLY A 156 16.42 -11.73 10.58
N VAL A 157 15.11 -11.84 10.71
CA VAL A 157 14.42 -13.04 11.19
C VAL A 157 13.21 -13.33 10.34
N LEU A 158 13.01 -14.61 10.02
CA LEU A 158 11.73 -15.17 9.59
C LEU A 158 11.06 -15.84 10.80
N PHE A 159 9.89 -15.37 11.19
CA PHE A 159 9.14 -15.94 12.29
C PHE A 159 8.24 -17.08 11.77
N THR A 160 8.50 -18.30 12.25
CA THR A 160 7.73 -19.49 11.85
C THR A 160 6.99 -20.07 13.05
N ALA A 161 6.05 -20.99 12.80
CA ALA A 161 5.39 -21.75 13.87
C ALA A 161 6.36 -22.58 14.74
N SER A 162 7.56 -22.90 14.23
CA SER A 162 8.61 -23.60 14.99
C SER A 162 9.52 -22.64 15.77
N GLY A 163 9.31 -21.33 15.64
CA GLY A 163 10.14 -20.28 16.23
C GLY A 163 10.86 -19.41 15.19
N PRO A 164 11.61 -18.40 15.67
CA PRO A 164 12.37 -17.49 14.81
C PRO A 164 13.58 -18.18 14.17
N LEU A 165 13.74 -17.98 12.86
CA LEU A 165 14.87 -18.46 12.08
C LEU A 165 15.67 -17.26 11.56
N PRO A 166 17.02 -17.26 11.62
CA PRO A 166 17.81 -16.17 11.09
C PRO A 166 17.72 -16.15 9.56
N LEU A 167 17.56 -14.95 9.00
CA LEU A 167 17.76 -14.72 7.56
C LEU A 167 19.28 -14.76 7.23
N PRO A 168 19.65 -14.89 5.94
CA PRO A 168 21.05 -14.78 5.51
C PRO A 168 21.74 -13.52 6.06
N ALA A 169 23.02 -13.62 6.37
CA ALA A 169 23.78 -12.51 6.96
C ALA A 169 23.68 -11.24 6.09
N GLY A 170 23.37 -10.11 6.71
CA GLY A 170 23.16 -8.83 6.03
C GLY A 170 21.70 -8.52 5.68
N PHE A 171 20.78 -9.48 5.80
CA PHE A 171 19.35 -9.24 5.63
C PHE A 171 18.68 -8.85 6.94
N MET A 172 18.04 -7.69 6.97
CA MET A 172 17.29 -7.18 8.13
C MET A 172 15.77 -7.43 8.04
N GLY A 173 15.28 -7.98 6.93
CA GLY A 173 13.85 -8.27 6.73
C GLY A 173 12.98 -7.02 6.81
N GLY A 174 13.21 -6.06 5.91
CA GLY A 174 12.51 -4.77 5.94
C GLY A 174 11.05 -4.87 5.53
N ASP A 175 10.77 -5.66 4.49
CA ASP A 175 9.43 -5.91 3.97
C ASP A 175 9.35 -7.28 3.27
N ILE A 176 8.15 -7.83 3.06
CA ILE A 176 7.90 -9.11 2.39
C ILE A 176 6.62 -9.08 1.55
N ASN A 177 6.63 -9.68 0.36
CA ASN A 177 5.45 -9.77 -0.51
C ASN A 177 4.85 -11.19 -0.58
N ASP A 178 3.77 -11.35 -1.34
CA ASP A 178 3.03 -12.61 -1.47
C ASP A 178 3.76 -13.67 -2.30
N GLN A 179 4.82 -13.26 -3.01
CA GLN A 179 5.76 -14.17 -3.66
C GLN A 179 6.84 -14.67 -2.71
N ARG A 180 6.73 -14.36 -1.40
CA ARG A 180 7.70 -14.71 -0.36
C ARG A 180 9.08 -14.14 -0.64
N VAL A 181 9.14 -12.98 -1.27
CA VAL A 181 10.37 -12.22 -1.51
C VAL A 181 10.54 -11.18 -0.41
N VAL A 182 11.71 -11.17 0.21
CA VAL A 182 12.07 -10.27 1.32
C VAL A 182 12.99 -9.16 0.82
N LEU A 183 12.66 -7.91 1.15
CA LEU A 183 13.46 -6.73 0.83
C LEU A 183 14.48 -6.41 1.94
N THR A 184 15.73 -6.15 1.55
CA THR A 184 16.73 -5.50 2.41
C THR A 184 17.64 -4.59 1.58
N GLY A 185 17.69 -3.28 1.88
CA GLY A 185 18.43 -2.36 1.03
C GLY A 185 18.00 -2.50 -0.45
N PRO A 186 18.93 -2.68 -1.40
CA PRO A 186 18.61 -2.96 -2.81
C PRO A 186 18.60 -4.47 -3.15
N GLN A 187 18.54 -5.35 -2.16
CA GLN A 187 18.60 -6.80 -2.34
C GLN A 187 17.22 -7.44 -2.09
N LEU A 188 16.92 -8.46 -2.87
CA LEU A 188 15.72 -9.28 -2.78
C LEU A 188 16.12 -10.72 -2.46
N LEU A 189 15.53 -11.30 -1.42
CA LEU A 189 15.71 -12.71 -1.04
C LEU A 189 14.42 -13.47 -1.30
N ASP A 190 14.46 -14.46 -2.18
CA ASP A 190 13.37 -15.43 -2.38
C ASP A 190 13.47 -16.52 -1.30
N LEU A 191 12.44 -16.64 -0.45
CA LEU A 191 12.41 -17.61 0.66
C LEU A 191 12.21 -19.06 0.20
N ASP A 192 11.65 -19.30 -0.98
CA ASP A 192 11.43 -20.65 -1.51
C ASP A 192 12.72 -21.23 -2.08
N THR A 193 13.51 -20.40 -2.76
CA THR A 193 14.77 -20.84 -3.41
C THR A 193 16.02 -20.52 -2.61
N GLY A 194 15.95 -19.59 -1.66
CA GLY A 194 17.10 -19.01 -0.96
C GLY A 194 17.98 -18.12 -1.86
N GLN A 195 17.52 -17.80 -3.08
CA GLN A 195 18.26 -16.98 -4.02
C GLN A 195 18.23 -15.51 -3.59
N ILE A 196 19.41 -14.88 -3.60
CA ILE A 196 19.55 -13.44 -3.40
C ILE A 196 19.81 -12.76 -4.75
N VAL A 197 19.01 -11.74 -5.05
CA VAL A 197 19.19 -10.86 -6.20
C VAL A 197 19.58 -9.48 -5.70
N GLU A 198 20.77 -9.02 -6.08
CA GLU A 198 21.22 -7.66 -5.81
C GLU A 198 20.90 -6.76 -7.00
N ILE A 199 20.14 -5.69 -6.76
CA ILE A 199 19.85 -4.67 -7.76
C ILE A 199 20.96 -3.64 -7.75
N PRO A 200 21.71 -3.45 -8.86
CA PRO A 200 22.74 -2.43 -8.92
C PRO A 200 22.16 -1.05 -8.65
N LEU A 201 22.84 -0.24 -7.84
CA LEU A 201 22.44 1.14 -7.58
C LEU A 201 22.40 1.95 -8.88
N PRO A 202 21.55 3.00 -8.96
CA PRO A 202 21.50 3.86 -10.14
C PRO A 202 22.87 4.52 -10.40
N PRO A 203 23.20 4.92 -11.64
CA PRO A 203 24.45 5.60 -11.92
C PRO A 203 24.69 6.80 -11.00
N GLY A 204 25.84 6.84 -10.35
CA GLY A 204 26.21 7.91 -9.42
C GLY A 204 27.17 7.45 -8.33
N ASN A 205 27.58 8.38 -7.48
CA ASN A 205 28.37 8.08 -6.30
C ASN A 205 27.43 8.05 -5.09
N TRP A 206 27.02 6.84 -4.69
CA TRP A 206 26.03 6.59 -3.65
C TRP A 206 26.64 5.81 -2.50
N GLN A 207 26.18 6.08 -1.28
CA GLN A 207 26.61 5.35 -0.07
C GLN A 207 25.85 4.03 0.12
N GLY A 208 24.69 3.89 -0.52
CA GLY A 208 23.81 2.75 -0.40
C GLY A 208 22.36 3.13 -0.63
N PHE A 209 21.50 2.11 -0.63
CA PHE A 209 20.05 2.25 -0.69
C PHE A 209 19.43 1.59 0.53
N VAL A 210 18.41 2.21 1.09
CA VAL A 210 17.60 1.67 2.19
C VAL A 210 16.20 1.46 1.65
N GLY A 211 15.80 0.19 1.57
CA GLY A 211 14.46 -0.23 1.16
C GLY A 211 13.44 0.02 2.28
N ALA A 212 12.26 0.48 1.89
CA ALA A 212 11.16 0.79 2.80
C ALA A 212 9.94 -0.10 2.56
N ALA A 213 9.55 -0.31 1.30
CA ALA A 213 8.37 -1.10 0.95
C ALA A 213 8.55 -1.85 -0.38
N LEU A 214 7.87 -2.99 -0.51
CA LEU A 214 7.91 -3.95 -1.61
C LEU A 214 6.47 -4.29 -2.04
N ASN A 215 6.22 -4.36 -3.36
CA ASN A 215 4.92 -4.79 -3.89
C ASN A 215 4.97 -6.23 -4.44
N ASN A 216 3.83 -6.74 -4.94
CA ASN A 216 3.71 -8.10 -5.46
C ASN A 216 4.32 -8.29 -6.87
N GLN A 217 4.91 -7.27 -7.48
CA GLN A 217 5.69 -7.37 -8.72
C GLN A 217 7.20 -7.36 -8.45
N ASN A 218 7.60 -7.37 -7.17
CA ASN A 218 8.98 -7.18 -6.72
C ASN A 218 9.53 -5.78 -7.04
N ASP A 219 8.66 -4.80 -7.31
CA ASP A 219 9.05 -3.40 -7.32
C ASP A 219 9.15 -2.91 -5.87
N PHE A 220 10.07 -1.99 -5.60
CA PHE A 220 10.27 -1.50 -4.25
C PHE A 220 10.59 -0.01 -4.24
N CYS A 221 10.36 0.64 -3.10
CA CYS A 221 10.73 2.02 -2.87
C CYS A 221 11.51 2.21 -1.57
N GLY A 222 12.13 3.39 -1.43
CA GLY A 222 12.96 3.73 -0.30
C GLY A 222 13.77 4.99 -0.57
N TYR A 223 15.02 5.03 -0.11
CA TYR A 223 15.93 6.14 -0.40
C TYR A 223 17.35 5.70 -0.71
N VAL A 224 18.00 6.45 -1.59
CA VAL A 224 19.45 6.37 -1.80
C VAL A 224 20.16 7.47 -1.01
N ALA A 225 21.29 7.14 -0.39
CA ALA A 225 22.12 8.10 0.36
C ALA A 225 23.23 8.68 -0.52
N GLY A 226 23.31 10.00 -0.61
CA GLY A 226 24.30 10.72 -1.43
C GLY A 226 25.51 11.24 -0.64
N TYR A 227 26.62 11.50 -1.33
CA TYR A 227 27.83 12.15 -0.75
C TYR A 227 27.77 13.69 -0.71
N SER A 228 26.62 14.30 -1.03
CA SER A 228 26.49 15.74 -1.24
C SER A 228 25.81 16.46 -0.07
N GLY A 229 25.63 17.79 -0.16
CA GLY A 229 24.81 18.57 0.79
C GLY A 229 23.33 18.15 0.84
N CYS A 230 22.89 17.32 -0.12
CA CYS A 230 21.67 16.54 -0.05
C CYS A 230 21.97 15.12 0.43
N SER A 231 21.42 14.73 1.58
CA SER A 231 21.72 13.46 2.24
C SER A 231 20.98 12.27 1.63
N THR A 232 19.71 12.46 1.23
CA THR A 232 18.86 11.35 0.73
C THR A 232 18.01 11.78 -0.46
N PHE A 233 17.65 10.81 -1.30
CA PHE A 233 16.73 10.98 -2.43
C PHE A 233 15.67 9.88 -2.37
N PRO A 234 14.36 10.20 -2.47
CA PRO A 234 13.32 9.18 -2.51
C PRO A 234 13.32 8.53 -3.89
N MET A 235 13.42 7.21 -3.93
CA MET A 235 13.50 6.46 -5.18
C MET A 235 12.60 5.23 -5.14
N ARG A 236 12.24 4.75 -6.33
CA ARG A 236 11.73 3.40 -6.52
C ARG A 236 12.55 2.67 -7.58
N TYR A 237 12.53 1.36 -7.51
CA TYR A 237 12.98 0.46 -8.56
C TYR A 237 11.78 -0.35 -9.05
N ARG A 238 11.55 -0.35 -10.36
CA ARG A 238 10.57 -1.21 -11.00
C ARG A 238 11.25 -2.24 -11.87
N GLN A 239 10.89 -3.51 -11.76
CA GLN A 239 11.53 -4.61 -12.49
C GLN A 239 11.55 -4.36 -14.01
N ALA A 240 10.47 -3.78 -14.54
CA ALA A 240 10.33 -3.51 -15.97
C ALA A 240 10.96 -2.19 -16.44
N ALA A 241 11.23 -1.23 -15.54
CA ALA A 241 11.63 0.14 -15.92
C ALA A 241 12.97 0.60 -15.31
N GLY A 242 13.47 -0.07 -14.27
CA GLY A 242 14.67 0.33 -13.53
C GLY A 242 14.38 1.38 -12.45
N TRP A 243 15.39 2.19 -12.15
CA TRP A 243 15.34 3.21 -11.10
C TRP A 243 14.64 4.49 -11.55
N ASP A 244 13.70 4.97 -10.73
CA ASP A 244 13.01 6.24 -10.89
C ASP A 244 13.22 7.14 -9.65
N TYR A 245 13.44 8.44 -9.87
CA TYR A 245 13.38 9.44 -8.81
C TYR A 245 11.92 9.82 -8.54
N LEU A 246 11.51 9.73 -7.28
CA LEU A 246 10.14 10.08 -6.88
C LEU A 246 9.98 11.57 -6.57
N GLY A 247 11.08 12.25 -6.26
CA GLY A 247 11.09 13.65 -5.84
C GLY A 247 12.48 14.23 -5.67
N GLY A 248 12.55 15.47 -5.17
CA GLY A 248 13.80 16.16 -4.89
C GLY A 248 14.54 15.61 -3.67
N CYS A 249 15.77 16.08 -3.47
CA CYS A 249 16.61 15.69 -2.34
C CYS A 249 16.46 16.60 -1.13
N ALA A 250 16.61 16.03 0.07
CA ALA A 250 16.71 16.78 1.31
C ALA A 250 17.58 16.04 2.34
N THR A 251 17.68 16.60 3.54
CA THR A 251 18.34 15.94 4.68
C THR A 251 17.67 14.61 5.01
N THR A 252 16.34 14.53 4.91
CA THR A 252 15.57 13.31 5.17
C THR A 252 14.41 13.19 4.18
N THR A 253 14.51 12.28 3.23
CA THR A 253 13.47 11.97 2.24
C THR A 253 13.47 10.47 1.99
N SER A 254 12.30 9.89 1.73
CA SER A 254 12.18 8.47 1.40
C SER A 254 10.88 8.20 0.66
N GLY A 255 10.90 7.22 -0.24
CA GLY A 255 9.70 6.46 -0.55
C GLY A 255 9.27 5.68 0.69
N THR A 256 7.98 5.67 1.01
CA THR A 256 7.47 5.07 2.26
C THR A 256 6.54 3.89 2.04
N ALA A 257 5.86 3.83 0.90
CA ALA A 257 4.98 2.73 0.51
C ALA A 257 4.87 2.67 -1.02
N ILE A 258 4.57 1.49 -1.56
CA ILE A 258 4.37 1.26 -2.99
C ILE A 258 3.25 0.23 -3.19
N ASN A 259 2.34 0.46 -4.15
CA ASN A 259 1.32 -0.51 -4.53
C ASN A 259 1.73 -1.31 -5.78
N ASP A 260 0.91 -2.25 -6.23
CA ASP A 260 1.22 -3.13 -7.36
C ASP A 260 1.22 -2.42 -8.72
N ARG A 261 0.63 -1.22 -8.78
CA ARG A 261 0.73 -0.38 -9.98
C ARG A 261 2.10 0.30 -10.07
N GLY A 262 2.85 0.34 -8.98
CA GLY A 262 4.10 1.08 -8.85
C GLY A 262 3.90 2.53 -8.38
N ASP A 263 2.68 2.91 -7.99
CA ASP A 263 2.42 4.20 -7.36
C ASP A 263 3.12 4.21 -6.00
N ALA A 264 3.91 5.25 -5.72
CA ALA A 264 4.74 5.30 -4.53
C ALA A 264 4.43 6.53 -3.68
N LEU A 265 4.23 6.33 -2.38
CA LEU A 265 4.21 7.41 -1.40
C LEU A 265 5.62 7.87 -1.10
N LEU A 266 5.76 9.15 -0.81
CA LEU A 266 7.02 9.70 -0.35
C LEU A 266 6.83 10.74 0.74
N TYR A 267 7.87 10.84 1.55
CA TYR A 267 8.05 11.89 2.51
C TYR A 267 9.20 12.81 2.10
N TYR A 268 8.96 14.12 2.21
CA TYR A 268 10.00 15.13 2.17
C TYR A 268 10.05 15.91 3.48
N TYR A 269 11.17 15.82 4.21
CA TYR A 269 11.35 16.52 5.48
C TYR A 269 11.20 18.03 5.33
N SER A 270 10.34 18.60 6.17
CA SER A 270 9.95 20.03 6.26
C SER A 270 9.04 20.61 5.18
N THR A 271 8.65 19.87 4.13
CA THR A 271 7.83 20.47 3.04
C THR A 271 6.49 19.81 2.82
N THR A 272 6.44 18.49 2.59
CA THR A 272 5.19 17.83 2.19
C THR A 272 5.29 16.31 2.28
N SER A 273 4.13 15.66 2.41
CA SER A 273 3.95 14.26 2.07
C SER A 273 3.25 14.19 0.71
N GLY A 274 3.73 13.32 -0.16
CA GLY A 274 3.24 13.25 -1.53
C GLY A 274 3.09 11.82 -2.02
N VAL A 275 2.57 11.72 -3.23
CA VAL A 275 2.45 10.48 -3.99
C VAL A 275 3.00 10.73 -5.39
N HIS A 276 3.71 9.77 -5.92
CA HIS A 276 4.09 9.72 -7.32
C HIS A 276 3.32 8.59 -7.99
N PHE A 277 2.30 8.94 -8.76
CA PHE A 277 1.55 7.96 -9.55
C PHE A 277 2.30 7.60 -10.84
N ILE A 278 2.12 6.38 -11.34
CA ILE A 278 2.66 5.97 -12.64
C ILE A 278 1.90 6.66 -13.76
N ASP A 279 2.64 7.42 -14.59
CA ASP A 279 2.17 8.20 -15.75
C ASP A 279 1.60 9.58 -15.42
N GLU A 280 1.04 9.81 -14.21
CA GLU A 280 0.51 11.13 -13.84
C GLU A 280 1.53 12.01 -13.09
N GLY A 281 2.57 11.42 -12.49
CA GLY A 281 3.66 12.15 -11.83
C GLY A 281 3.43 12.43 -10.34
N PHE A 282 4.11 13.46 -9.83
CA PHE A 282 4.14 13.80 -8.40
C PHE A 282 3.05 14.79 -7.98
N PHE A 283 2.40 14.51 -6.85
CA PHE A 283 1.39 15.36 -6.22
C PHE A 283 1.60 15.45 -4.71
N ALA A 284 1.39 16.63 -4.14
CA ALA A 284 1.25 16.76 -2.69
C ALA A 284 -0.10 16.16 -2.26
N LEU A 285 -0.13 15.31 -1.24
CA LEU A 285 -1.37 14.62 -0.86
C LEU A 285 -2.50 15.60 -0.49
N GLY A 286 -2.16 16.70 0.19
CA GLY A 286 -3.14 17.72 0.55
C GLY A 286 -3.82 18.40 -0.64
N SER A 287 -3.17 18.47 -1.81
CA SER A 287 -3.79 19.04 -3.02
C SER A 287 -4.72 18.07 -3.75
N LEU A 288 -4.69 16.79 -3.41
CA LEU A 288 -5.57 15.77 -3.97
C LEU A 288 -6.87 15.61 -3.17
N ILE A 289 -6.96 16.19 -1.97
CA ILE A 289 -8.16 16.16 -1.14
C ILE A 289 -9.22 17.06 -1.77
N ASP A 290 -10.42 16.50 -1.98
CA ASP A 290 -11.53 17.24 -2.55
C ASP A 290 -11.91 18.43 -1.65
N PRO A 291 -12.02 19.66 -2.19
CA PRO A 291 -12.32 20.84 -1.38
C PRO A 291 -13.61 20.75 -0.56
N SER A 292 -14.59 19.94 -0.97
CA SER A 292 -15.83 19.70 -0.22
C SER A 292 -15.61 19.00 1.12
N GLN A 293 -14.47 18.31 1.28
CA GLN A 293 -14.09 17.63 2.53
C GLN A 293 -13.56 18.59 3.59
N GLY A 294 -13.46 19.88 3.26
CA GLY A 294 -12.90 20.93 4.10
C GLY A 294 -11.38 21.03 3.96
N ALA A 295 -10.79 21.97 4.72
CA ALA A 295 -9.35 22.20 4.69
C ALA A 295 -8.62 21.14 5.52
N TRP A 296 -7.87 20.26 4.86
CA TRP A 296 -7.04 19.25 5.50
C TRP A 296 -5.55 19.53 5.28
N TYR A 297 -4.76 19.39 6.35
CA TYR A 297 -3.32 19.57 6.32
C TYR A 297 -2.64 18.24 6.63
N VAL A 298 -2.21 17.55 5.58
CA VAL A 298 -1.42 16.32 5.70
C VAL A 298 -0.07 16.67 6.34
N GLN A 299 0.29 15.94 7.38
CA GLN A 299 1.52 16.16 8.13
C GLN A 299 2.73 15.75 7.30
N TYR A 300 3.84 16.43 7.55
CA TYR A 300 5.15 16.04 7.03
C TYR A 300 5.50 14.64 7.54
N GLY A 301 5.68 13.69 6.63
CA GLY A 301 6.03 12.30 6.97
C GLY A 301 4.84 11.51 7.47
N GLY A 302 3.64 12.01 7.19
CA GLY A 302 2.41 11.35 7.57
C GLY A 302 2.02 10.22 6.64
N ALA A 303 2.51 10.15 5.40
CA ALA A 303 2.08 9.18 4.39
C ALA A 303 2.78 7.82 4.54
N ASN A 304 2.02 6.80 4.94
CA ASN A 304 2.62 5.55 5.43
C ASN A 304 2.18 4.27 4.70
N GLY A 305 1.09 4.30 3.93
CA GLY A 305 0.60 3.09 3.25
C GLY A 305 -0.31 3.44 2.07
N ILE A 306 -0.17 2.70 0.97
CA ILE A 306 -1.00 2.79 -0.24
C ILE A 306 -1.33 1.38 -0.72
N ASN A 307 -2.59 1.13 -1.11
CA ASN A 307 -3.03 -0.15 -1.66
C ASN A 307 -3.35 -0.06 -3.16
N ASN A 308 -3.77 -1.17 -3.78
CA ASN A 308 -4.05 -1.23 -5.22
C ASN A 308 -5.32 -0.47 -5.65
N ALA A 309 -6.21 -0.19 -4.70
CA ALA A 309 -7.33 0.73 -4.88
C ALA A 309 -6.91 2.21 -4.76
N ARG A 310 -5.60 2.51 -4.68
CA ARG A 310 -5.03 3.85 -4.43
C ARG A 310 -5.60 4.51 -3.16
N GLN A 311 -6.08 3.73 -2.19
CA GLN A 311 -6.37 4.25 -0.86
C GLN A 311 -5.05 4.53 -0.15
N ILE A 312 -5.01 5.61 0.63
CA ILE A 312 -3.78 6.08 1.27
C ILE A 312 -4.06 6.32 2.75
N ILE A 313 -3.21 5.81 3.63
CA ILE A 313 -3.21 6.22 5.03
C ILE A 313 -2.19 7.33 5.26
N ALA A 314 -2.62 8.35 5.99
CA ALA A 314 -1.75 9.46 6.35
C ALA A 314 -2.01 10.02 7.76
N ALA A 315 -1.04 10.73 8.33
CA ALA A 315 -1.30 11.65 9.43
C ALA A 315 -1.75 13.03 8.90
N ALA A 316 -2.83 13.59 9.41
CA ALA A 316 -3.33 14.90 9.01
C ALA A 316 -4.07 15.60 10.17
N ARG A 317 -4.38 16.89 9.98
CA ARG A 317 -5.30 17.65 10.84
C ARG A 317 -6.32 18.39 10.01
N GLN A 318 -7.53 18.53 10.53
CA GLN A 318 -8.58 19.36 9.92
C GLN A 318 -8.42 20.82 10.37
N GLY A 319 -8.32 21.75 9.42
CA GLY A 319 -8.06 23.16 9.70
C GLY A 319 -6.66 23.42 10.29
N ALA A 320 -6.36 24.67 10.60
CA ALA A 320 -5.06 25.07 11.14
C ALA A 320 -4.83 24.61 12.59
N SER A 321 -5.91 24.35 13.34
CA SER A 321 -5.89 24.07 14.79
C SER A 321 -6.53 22.75 15.19
N GLY A 322 -7.00 21.93 14.23
CA GLY A 322 -7.55 20.62 14.55
C GLY A 322 -6.49 19.67 15.13
N PRO A 323 -6.92 18.64 15.88
CA PRO A 323 -6.00 17.62 16.36
C PRO A 323 -5.35 16.90 15.16
N ILE A 324 -4.07 16.56 15.32
CA ILE A 324 -3.40 15.65 14.40
C ILE A 324 -3.89 14.23 14.69
N GLY A 325 -4.24 13.50 13.66
CA GLY A 325 -4.66 12.11 13.75
C GLY A 325 -4.43 11.35 12.45
N ALA A 326 -4.69 10.05 12.51
CA ALA A 326 -4.66 9.22 11.32
C ALA A 326 -5.90 9.49 10.46
N ILE A 327 -5.71 9.52 9.14
CA ILE A 327 -6.75 9.61 8.13
C ILE A 327 -6.57 8.49 7.11
N ARG A 328 -7.68 8.06 6.50
CA ARG A 328 -7.68 7.33 5.24
C ARG A 328 -8.18 8.26 4.14
N LEU A 329 -7.43 8.32 3.05
CA LEU A 329 -7.82 8.96 1.81
C LEU A 329 -8.32 7.86 0.90
N THR A 330 -9.59 7.92 0.51
CA THR A 330 -10.13 7.00 -0.49
C THR A 330 -10.42 7.77 -1.78
N PRO A 331 -9.99 7.30 -2.96
CA PRO A 331 -10.31 7.98 -4.21
C PRO A 331 -11.81 8.20 -4.33
N ILE A 332 -12.19 9.42 -4.68
CA ILE A 332 -13.49 9.72 -5.26
C ILE A 332 -13.32 9.27 -6.70
N LEU A 333 -13.81 8.07 -7.00
CA LEU A 333 -14.02 7.71 -8.37
C LEU A 333 -14.93 8.81 -8.93
N PRO A 334 -14.61 9.42 -10.10
CA PRO A 334 -15.61 10.21 -10.77
C PRO A 334 -16.88 9.35 -10.79
N PRO A 335 -18.07 9.92 -10.50
CA PRO A 335 -19.30 9.16 -10.71
C PRO A 335 -19.13 8.51 -12.07
N PRO A 336 -19.23 7.16 -12.16
CA PRO A 336 -18.84 6.39 -13.33
C PRO A 336 -19.31 7.22 -14.50
N THR A 337 -18.36 7.68 -15.34
CA THR A 337 -18.71 8.61 -16.41
C THR A 337 -19.82 7.91 -17.13
N CYS A 338 -21.02 8.45 -16.97
CA CYS A 338 -22.16 8.00 -17.70
C CYS A 338 -21.83 8.44 -19.12
N ASP A 339 -21.03 7.62 -19.81
CA ASP A 339 -21.20 7.38 -21.23
C ASP A 339 -22.20 6.22 -21.29
N PRO A 340 -23.52 6.50 -21.22
CA PRO A 340 -24.51 5.51 -21.60
C PRO A 340 -24.47 5.24 -23.11
N ASP A 341 -23.58 5.88 -23.85
CA ASP A 341 -23.24 5.51 -25.23
C ASP A 341 -22.29 4.29 -25.22
N VAL A 342 -22.82 3.14 -24.79
CA VAL A 342 -22.09 1.87 -24.65
C VAL A 342 -21.57 1.38 -26.02
N ASN A 343 -22.25 1.75 -27.11
CA ASN A 343 -21.87 1.39 -28.47
C ASN A 343 -21.03 2.46 -29.23
N CYS A 344 -20.81 3.64 -28.62
CA CYS A 344 -20.11 4.79 -29.21
C CYS A 344 -20.67 5.30 -30.54
N ASP A 345 -21.98 5.29 -30.72
CA ASP A 345 -22.62 5.88 -31.90
C ASP A 345 -22.81 7.42 -31.78
N GLY A 346 -22.44 8.00 -30.64
CA GLY A 346 -22.58 9.41 -30.31
C GLY A 346 -23.94 9.76 -29.72
N GLY A 347 -24.77 8.77 -29.42
CA GLY A 347 -26.10 8.89 -28.86
C GLY A 347 -26.29 7.96 -27.65
N VAL A 348 -27.37 8.21 -26.91
CA VAL A 348 -27.77 7.40 -25.75
C VAL A 348 -29.20 6.97 -26.01
N ASN A 349 -29.38 5.73 -26.42
CA ASN A 349 -30.63 5.26 -26.99
C ASN A 349 -30.80 3.73 -26.84
N GLY A 350 -31.84 3.16 -27.45
CA GLY A 350 -32.13 1.73 -27.35
C GLY A 350 -31.00 0.80 -27.82
N PHE A 351 -30.10 1.29 -28.69
CA PHE A 351 -28.94 0.53 -29.14
C PHE A 351 -27.89 0.34 -28.05
N ASP A 352 -27.86 1.18 -27.01
CA ASP A 352 -26.96 1.02 -25.87
C ASP A 352 -27.42 -0.05 -24.89
N ILE A 353 -28.75 -0.19 -24.74
CA ILE A 353 -29.36 -1.31 -24.01
C ILE A 353 -29.07 -2.62 -24.72
N GLU A 354 -29.25 -2.69 -26.05
CA GLU A 354 -28.97 -3.90 -26.83
C GLU A 354 -27.48 -4.25 -26.78
N ALA A 355 -26.61 -3.25 -26.82
CA ALA A 355 -25.18 -3.41 -26.64
C ALA A 355 -24.88 -4.00 -25.24
N THR A 356 -25.46 -3.45 -24.18
CA THR A 356 -25.30 -3.96 -22.80
C THR A 356 -25.82 -5.41 -22.67
N GLU A 357 -26.99 -5.73 -23.23
CA GLU A 357 -27.52 -7.10 -23.27
C GLU A 357 -26.58 -8.07 -24.00
N GLN A 358 -25.96 -7.65 -25.10
CA GLN A 358 -25.00 -8.46 -25.83
C GLN A 358 -23.75 -8.74 -24.99
N ALA A 359 -23.24 -7.74 -24.25
CA ALA A 359 -22.11 -7.91 -23.34
C ALA A 359 -22.43 -8.91 -22.21
N VAL A 360 -23.57 -8.72 -21.52
CA VAL A 360 -24.04 -9.60 -20.45
C VAL A 360 -24.21 -11.05 -20.93
N ASN A 361 -24.62 -11.25 -22.17
CA ASN A 361 -24.78 -12.58 -22.78
C ASN A 361 -23.49 -13.13 -23.42
N GLY A 362 -22.35 -12.44 -23.29
CA GLY A 362 -21.05 -12.87 -23.81
C GLY A 362 -20.90 -12.77 -25.33
N TYR A 363 -21.77 -12.03 -26.02
CA TYR A 363 -21.67 -11.75 -27.46
C TYR A 363 -20.71 -10.58 -27.69
N PHE A 364 -19.40 -10.85 -27.71
CA PHE A 364 -18.38 -9.83 -27.96
C PHE A 364 -18.29 -9.46 -29.45
N SER A 365 -18.33 -8.16 -29.80
CA SER A 365 -17.41 -7.66 -30.84
C SER A 365 -17.13 -6.16 -30.95
N ASN A 366 -17.90 -5.19 -30.43
CA ASN A 366 -17.56 -3.76 -30.63
C ASN A 366 -18.12 -2.84 -29.53
N PHE A 367 -17.58 -2.93 -28.31
CA PHE A 367 -17.78 -1.88 -27.30
C PHE A 367 -16.59 -0.94 -27.32
N CYS A 368 -16.85 0.35 -27.18
CA CYS A 368 -15.81 1.32 -26.91
C CYS A 368 -15.52 1.45 -25.40
N GLN A 369 -16.43 0.97 -24.54
CA GLN A 369 -16.19 0.81 -23.12
C GLN A 369 -15.54 -0.55 -22.81
N ALA A 370 -14.71 -0.56 -21.77
CA ALA A 370 -13.94 -1.72 -21.37
C ALA A 370 -14.76 -2.76 -20.59
N SER A 371 -15.94 -2.40 -20.08
CA SER A 371 -16.89 -3.31 -19.44
C SER A 371 -18.33 -2.82 -19.62
N ALA A 372 -19.27 -3.75 -19.52
CA ALA A 372 -20.70 -3.47 -19.40
C ALA A 372 -21.19 -3.54 -17.94
N ASP A 373 -20.27 -3.51 -16.98
CA ASP A 373 -20.55 -3.42 -15.54
C ASP A 373 -20.86 -1.96 -15.19
N LEU A 374 -22.07 -1.53 -15.53
CA LEU A 374 -22.54 -0.15 -15.48
C LEU A 374 -22.88 0.30 -14.06
N ASN A 375 -23.15 -0.64 -13.14
CA ASN A 375 -23.36 -0.36 -11.72
C ASN A 375 -22.06 -0.55 -10.88
N ASN A 376 -20.99 -1.04 -11.50
CA ASN A 376 -19.67 -1.26 -10.93
C ASN A 376 -19.71 -2.18 -9.69
N ASP A 377 -20.58 -3.21 -9.73
CA ASP A 377 -20.70 -4.24 -8.70
C ASP A 377 -19.75 -5.43 -8.92
N GLY A 378 -19.00 -5.42 -10.02
CA GLY A 378 -18.03 -6.43 -10.39
C GLY A 378 -18.61 -7.56 -11.23
N ALA A 379 -19.87 -7.48 -11.67
CA ALA A 379 -20.52 -8.51 -12.48
C ALA A 379 -21.38 -7.91 -13.59
N GLU A 380 -21.07 -8.24 -14.85
CA GLU A 380 -21.92 -7.90 -16.01
C GLU A 380 -23.19 -8.78 -16.02
N ASN A 381 -24.33 -8.23 -15.60
CA ASN A 381 -25.55 -8.96 -15.37
C ASN A 381 -26.83 -8.13 -15.67
N GLY A 382 -28.01 -8.65 -15.31
CA GLY A 382 -29.29 -7.99 -15.54
C GLY A 382 -29.42 -6.61 -14.90
N PHE A 383 -28.71 -6.35 -13.80
CA PHE A 383 -28.71 -5.05 -13.13
C PHE A 383 -28.02 -3.96 -13.96
N ASP A 384 -27.09 -4.33 -14.84
CA ASP A 384 -26.47 -3.37 -15.77
C ASP A 384 -27.44 -2.96 -16.86
N ILE A 385 -28.23 -3.90 -17.38
CA ILE A 385 -29.29 -3.63 -18.37
C ILE A 385 -30.35 -2.70 -17.77
N GLU A 386 -30.83 -2.98 -16.56
CA GLU A 386 -31.80 -2.12 -15.86
C GLU A 386 -31.23 -0.71 -15.62
N THR A 387 -29.94 -0.65 -15.29
CA THR A 387 -29.22 0.63 -15.11
C THR A 387 -29.20 1.42 -16.42
N GLU A 388 -28.95 0.76 -17.55
CA GLU A 388 -28.93 1.39 -18.87
C GLU A 388 -30.33 1.81 -19.34
N GLU A 389 -31.36 1.00 -19.10
CA GLU A 389 -32.75 1.37 -19.39
C GLU A 389 -33.18 2.66 -18.66
N LEU A 390 -32.81 2.79 -17.39
CA LEU A 390 -33.09 4.01 -16.64
C LEU A 390 -32.39 5.23 -17.25
N ARG A 391 -31.16 5.06 -17.75
CA ARG A 391 -30.36 6.14 -18.35
C ARG A 391 -30.90 6.58 -19.70
N VAL A 392 -31.28 5.64 -20.58
CA VAL A 392 -31.96 5.95 -21.85
C VAL A 392 -33.24 6.75 -21.63
N ASN A 393 -33.91 6.54 -20.49
CA ASN A 393 -35.11 7.27 -20.10
C ASN A 393 -34.84 8.60 -19.36
N GLY A 394 -33.59 9.07 -19.34
CA GLY A 394 -33.21 10.36 -18.77
C GLY A 394 -33.18 10.39 -17.24
N ALA A 395 -33.08 9.23 -16.58
CA ALA A 395 -32.77 9.20 -15.17
C ALA A 395 -31.40 9.85 -14.94
N PRO A 396 -31.27 10.77 -13.96
CA PRO A 396 -29.96 11.27 -13.58
C PRO A 396 -29.13 10.11 -13.01
N CYS A 397 -27.84 10.14 -13.32
CA CYS A 397 -26.83 9.52 -12.47
C CYS A 397 -26.88 10.23 -11.08
#